data_AF-A0A1J0RCY3-F1
#
_entry.id   AF-A0A1J0RCY3-F1
#
_cell.length_a   1.000
_cell.length_b   1.000
_cell.length_c   1.000
_cell.angle_alpha   90.00
_cell.angle_beta   90.00
_cell.angle_gamma   90.00
#
_symmetry.space_group_name_H-M   'P 1'
#
loop_
_entity.id
_entity.type
_entity.pdbx_description
1 polymer ?
#
loop_
_entity_poly.entity_id
_entity_poly.type
_entity_poly.pdbx_seq_one_letter_code
_entity_poly.pdbx_strand_id
1 'polypeptide(L)'
;MRSLIANLLTALAALTSVAHSTRENAQEYEALCAAYQAATGTIDAADFNTQDANAKVPAAVKALYATTIPNAHYDNATFGVFTEEQEFTEVKNTIKNENNADKSEVYRRPPDGPAKQAVHTALERLYNSTKAIAEQADGQQKELQALKERAEKFLKAAVFGHEMATEADQAAFDNRANACNGGGNAKAASQNLAQALACVCGMASTTNGICVTSEDTAAYGSGGNAAAGFAAYKAIVKKCKPAGEQKSVTP
;
A
#
# COMPACT_ATOMS: atom_id res chain seq x y z
N MET A 1 -4.06 23.76 1.70
CA MET A 1 -5.09 22.70 1.76
C MET A 1 -6.16 22.78 0.65
N ARG A 2 -6.40 23.93 -0.01
CA ARG A 2 -7.20 24.03 -1.27
C ARG A 2 -6.74 23.11 -2.42
N SER A 3 -5.56 22.50 -2.33
CA SER A 3 -4.98 21.63 -3.36
C SER A 3 -5.34 20.15 -3.23
N LEU A 4 -5.81 19.69 -2.05
CA LEU A 4 -6.00 18.25 -1.80
C LEU A 4 -7.27 17.70 -2.48
N ILE A 5 -8.38 18.41 -2.35
CA ILE A 5 -9.66 18.07 -2.97
C ILE A 5 -9.59 18.29 -4.49
N ALA A 6 -8.90 19.34 -4.95
CA ALA A 6 -8.68 19.62 -6.37
C ALA A 6 -7.87 18.51 -7.06
N ASN A 7 -6.82 18.00 -6.41
CA ASN A 7 -6.00 16.92 -6.97
C ASN A 7 -6.75 15.59 -7.00
N LEU A 8 -7.59 15.31 -5.98
CA LEU A 8 -8.45 14.12 -5.99
C LEU A 8 -9.50 14.19 -7.11
N LEU A 9 -10.19 15.33 -7.25
CA LEU A 9 -11.19 15.55 -8.31
C LEU A 9 -10.59 15.42 -9.71
N THR A 10 -9.34 15.86 -9.92
CA THR A 10 -8.64 15.72 -11.20
C THR A 10 -8.30 14.26 -11.52
N ALA A 11 -7.85 13.48 -10.54
CA ALA A 11 -7.60 12.05 -10.71
C ALA A 11 -8.91 11.25 -10.93
N LEU A 12 -10.00 11.68 -10.30
CA LEU A 12 -11.31 11.06 -10.37
C LEU A 12 -12.08 11.33 -11.67
N ALA A 13 -11.88 12.50 -12.26
CA ALA A 13 -12.47 12.84 -13.56
C ALA A 13 -11.97 11.93 -14.71
N ALA A 14 -10.81 11.30 -14.56
CA ALA A 14 -10.27 10.36 -15.55
C ALA A 14 -10.94 8.97 -15.52
N LEU A 15 -11.75 8.65 -14.49
CA LEU A 15 -12.23 7.28 -14.21
C LEU A 15 -13.74 7.05 -14.44
N THR A 16 -14.51 8.09 -14.75
CA THR A 16 -15.98 8.03 -14.75
C THR A 16 -16.60 8.21 -16.14
N SER A 17 -16.70 7.12 -16.90
CA SER A 17 -17.69 6.99 -17.98
C SER A 17 -18.84 6.11 -17.48
N VAL A 18 -19.85 6.72 -16.84
CA VAL A 18 -21.04 6.02 -16.36
C VAL A 18 -22.29 6.63 -17.02
N ALA A 19 -23.26 5.78 -17.35
CA ALA A 19 -24.52 6.18 -18.00
C ALA A 19 -25.45 6.88 -16.98
N HIS A 20 -26.05 8.00 -17.40
CA HIS A 20 -26.54 9.06 -16.52
C HIS A 20 -28.01 8.90 -16.07
N SER A 21 -28.31 9.28 -14.83
CA SER A 21 -29.66 9.48 -14.28
C SER A 21 -30.10 10.95 -14.35
N THR A 22 -31.40 11.23 -14.55
CA THR A 22 -31.95 12.61 -14.70
C THR A 22 -32.22 13.35 -13.36
N ARG A 23 -31.64 12.89 -12.25
CA ARG A 23 -31.84 13.55 -10.94
C ARG A 23 -30.80 14.64 -10.71
N GLU A 24 -31.18 15.67 -9.94
CA GLU A 24 -30.39 16.89 -9.74
C GLU A 24 -28.93 16.62 -9.35
N ASN A 25 -28.68 15.67 -8.43
CA ASN A 25 -27.34 15.37 -7.94
C ASN A 25 -26.85 13.95 -8.28
N ALA A 26 -27.46 13.27 -9.25
CA ALA A 26 -27.08 11.89 -9.56
C ALA A 26 -25.66 11.78 -10.12
N GLN A 27 -25.21 12.77 -10.89
CA GLN A 27 -23.88 12.76 -11.51
C GLN A 27 -22.78 12.96 -10.44
N GLU A 28 -22.97 13.92 -9.54
CA GLU A 28 -22.08 14.17 -8.41
C GLU A 28 -22.04 12.94 -7.50
N TYR A 29 -23.19 12.33 -7.25
CA TYR A 29 -23.28 11.09 -6.47
C TYR A 29 -22.49 9.94 -7.07
N GLU A 30 -22.63 9.69 -8.37
CA GLU A 30 -21.89 8.62 -9.07
C GLU A 30 -20.37 8.84 -8.98
N ALA A 31 -19.91 10.08 -9.19
CA ALA A 31 -18.49 10.42 -9.06
C ALA A 31 -17.97 10.25 -7.62
N LEU A 32 -18.76 10.70 -6.63
CA LEU A 32 -18.39 10.57 -5.21
C LEU A 32 -18.44 9.10 -4.74
N CYS A 33 -19.35 8.28 -5.25
CA CYS A 33 -19.36 6.84 -4.98
C CYS A 33 -18.16 6.14 -5.63
N ALA A 34 -17.76 6.52 -6.85
CA ALA A 34 -16.56 5.98 -7.49
C ALA A 34 -15.30 6.35 -6.67
N ALA A 35 -15.21 7.59 -6.19
CA ALA A 35 -14.16 8.02 -5.26
C ALA A 35 -14.14 7.20 -3.98
N TYR A 36 -15.32 6.98 -3.39
CA TYR A 36 -15.46 6.20 -2.17
C TYR A 36 -14.99 4.76 -2.39
N GLN A 37 -15.40 4.12 -3.49
CA GLN A 37 -15.03 2.74 -3.81
C GLN A 37 -13.53 2.61 -4.09
N ALA A 38 -12.94 3.52 -4.85
CA ALA A 38 -11.50 3.52 -5.10
C ALA A 38 -10.71 3.70 -3.79
N ALA A 39 -11.11 4.67 -2.97
CA ALA A 39 -10.38 5.00 -1.74
C ALA A 39 -10.58 3.99 -0.59
N THR A 40 -11.67 3.21 -0.61
CA THR A 40 -11.92 2.11 0.34
C THR A 40 -11.58 0.73 -0.21
N GLY A 41 -11.14 0.68 -1.47
CA GLY A 41 -10.61 -0.53 -2.10
C GLY A 41 -9.32 -0.99 -1.43
N THR A 42 -9.00 -2.27 -1.58
CA THR A 42 -7.73 -2.83 -1.12
C THR A 42 -6.62 -2.41 -2.08
N ILE A 43 -5.56 -1.82 -1.55
CA ILE A 43 -4.30 -1.68 -2.28
C ILE A 43 -3.60 -3.05 -2.25
N ASP A 44 -3.62 -3.77 -3.37
CA ASP A 44 -3.00 -5.10 -3.44
C ASP A 44 -1.48 -4.98 -3.23
N ALA A 45 -0.90 -5.85 -2.41
CA ALA A 45 0.54 -5.93 -2.24
C ALA A 45 1.25 -6.39 -3.54
N ALA A 46 0.55 -7.17 -4.38
CA ALA A 46 1.06 -7.61 -5.68
C ALA A 46 1.35 -6.43 -6.62
N ASP A 47 0.53 -5.37 -6.58
CA ASP A 47 0.71 -4.16 -7.41
C ASP A 47 1.99 -3.38 -7.04
N PHE A 48 2.57 -3.62 -5.86
CA PHE A 48 3.78 -2.94 -5.38
C PHE A 48 5.01 -3.85 -5.32
N ASN A 49 4.91 -5.10 -5.81
CA ASN A 49 5.98 -6.10 -5.74
C ASN A 49 6.61 -6.21 -4.33
N THR A 50 5.80 -6.02 -3.28
CA THR A 50 6.27 -6.00 -1.88
C THR A 50 6.33 -7.40 -1.26
N GLN A 51 6.08 -8.46 -2.04
CA GLN A 51 5.95 -9.82 -1.50
C GLN A 51 7.26 -10.39 -0.93
N ASP A 52 8.43 -9.89 -1.32
CA ASP A 52 9.72 -10.40 -0.86
C ASP A 52 10.65 -9.30 -0.34
N ALA A 53 10.29 -8.66 0.77
CA ALA A 53 11.11 -7.68 1.50
C ALA A 53 12.36 -8.31 2.19
N ASN A 54 13.07 -9.18 1.48
CA ASN A 54 14.22 -9.94 1.98
C ASN A 54 15.14 -10.33 0.81
N ALA A 55 15.46 -9.38 -0.07
CA ALA A 55 16.54 -9.59 -1.03
C ALA A 55 17.83 -9.91 -0.25
N LYS A 56 18.25 -11.18 -0.30
CA LYS A 56 19.45 -11.69 0.35
C LYS A 56 20.46 -12.07 -0.71
N VAL A 57 21.75 -12.00 -0.38
CA VAL A 57 22.78 -12.63 -1.21
C VAL A 57 22.41 -14.12 -1.38
N PRO A 58 22.31 -14.65 -2.61
CA PRO A 58 21.92 -16.04 -2.84
C PRO A 58 22.85 -17.01 -2.13
N ALA A 59 22.30 -18.07 -1.54
CA ALA A 59 23.06 -19.10 -0.83
C ALA A 59 24.18 -19.69 -1.69
N ALA A 60 23.95 -19.85 -3.00
CA ALA A 60 24.96 -20.32 -3.94
C ALA A 60 26.17 -19.39 -4.06
N VAL A 61 25.97 -18.07 -4.06
CA VAL A 61 27.08 -17.08 -4.10
C VAL A 61 27.87 -17.14 -2.79
N LYS A 62 27.19 -17.25 -1.65
CA LYS A 62 27.83 -17.42 -0.33
C LYS A 62 28.65 -18.70 -0.26
N ALA A 63 28.08 -19.83 -0.69
CA ALA A 63 28.73 -21.13 -0.71
C ALA A 63 29.95 -21.12 -1.64
N LEU A 64 29.82 -20.61 -2.86
CA LEU A 64 30.94 -20.47 -3.79
C LEU A 64 32.09 -19.65 -3.19
N TYR A 65 31.82 -18.47 -2.64
CA TYR A 65 32.84 -17.67 -1.95
C TYR A 65 33.50 -18.49 -0.82
N ALA A 66 32.71 -19.11 0.05
CA ALA A 66 33.21 -19.87 1.18
C ALA A 66 34.06 -21.09 0.79
N THR A 67 33.81 -21.72 -0.37
CA THR A 67 34.67 -22.82 -0.85
C THR A 67 36.12 -22.39 -1.13
N THR A 68 36.32 -21.11 -1.45
CA THR A 68 37.62 -20.55 -1.83
C THR A 68 38.38 -19.92 -0.68
N ILE A 69 37.78 -19.79 0.51
CA ILE A 69 38.47 -19.33 1.71
C ILE A 69 39.67 -20.27 1.98
N PRO A 70 40.87 -19.74 2.26
CA PRO A 70 42.04 -20.55 2.60
C PRO A 70 41.75 -21.50 3.77
N ASN A 71 42.31 -22.71 3.75
CA ASN A 71 41.96 -23.72 4.77
C ASN A 71 42.25 -23.26 6.19
N ALA A 72 43.40 -22.59 6.40
CA ALA A 72 43.77 -22.00 7.68
C ALA A 72 42.75 -21.01 8.24
N HIS A 73 41.94 -20.36 7.39
CA HIS A 73 40.90 -19.42 7.81
C HIS A 73 39.53 -20.08 7.97
N TYR A 74 39.21 -21.01 7.07
CA TYR A 74 37.94 -21.74 7.08
C TYR A 74 37.76 -22.64 8.32
N ASP A 75 38.86 -23.19 8.83
CA ASP A 75 38.86 -24.10 9.97
C ASP A 75 38.99 -23.35 11.31
N ASN A 76 39.61 -22.17 11.33
CA ASN A 76 39.81 -21.35 12.53
C ASN A 76 38.72 -20.28 12.75
N ALA A 77 37.52 -20.49 12.22
CA ALA A 77 36.39 -19.57 12.34
C ALA A 77 36.71 -18.11 11.90
N THR A 78 37.63 -17.94 10.94
CA THR A 78 37.88 -16.63 10.33
C THR A 78 36.83 -16.42 9.24
N PHE A 79 35.79 -15.65 9.57
CA PHE A 79 34.56 -15.54 8.79
C PHE A 79 34.67 -14.75 7.47
N GLY A 80 35.82 -14.12 7.19
CA GLY A 80 36.02 -13.36 5.95
C GLY A 80 35.00 -12.23 5.80
N VAL A 81 34.23 -12.24 4.70
CA VAL A 81 33.14 -11.28 4.43
C VAL A 81 31.82 -11.59 5.15
N PHE A 82 31.72 -12.73 5.83
CA PHE A 82 30.58 -13.04 6.70
C PHE A 82 30.79 -12.37 8.05
N THR A 83 29.77 -11.68 8.56
CA THR A 83 29.89 -10.93 9.82
C THR A 83 29.41 -11.73 11.03
N GLU A 84 28.67 -12.81 10.81
CA GLU A 84 28.05 -13.63 11.86
C GLU A 84 28.54 -15.08 11.81
N GLU A 85 28.89 -15.65 12.97
CA GLU A 85 29.33 -17.05 13.08
C GLU A 85 28.25 -18.04 12.64
N GLN A 86 26.98 -17.73 12.94
CA GLN A 86 25.85 -18.54 12.54
C GLN A 86 25.72 -18.60 11.01
N GLU A 87 25.84 -17.47 10.33
CA GLU A 87 25.80 -17.39 8.86
C GLU A 87 26.91 -18.25 8.24
N PHE A 88 28.12 -18.15 8.78
CA PHE A 88 29.23 -18.97 8.30
C PHE A 88 28.97 -20.46 8.52
N THR A 89 28.44 -20.83 9.69
CA THR A 89 28.11 -22.23 10.01
C THR A 89 27.04 -22.80 9.08
N GLU A 90 26.01 -22.03 8.76
CA GLU A 90 24.98 -22.39 7.79
C GLU A 90 25.59 -22.63 6.40
N VAL A 91 26.47 -21.74 5.95
CA VAL A 91 27.16 -21.89 4.66
C VAL A 91 28.07 -23.13 4.65
N LYS A 92 28.76 -23.44 5.76
CA LYS A 92 29.55 -24.69 5.88
C LYS A 92 28.67 -25.93 5.76
N ASN A 93 27.49 -25.90 6.37
CA ASN A 93 26.53 -26.99 6.27
C ASN A 93 25.98 -27.15 4.85
N THR A 94 25.70 -26.04 4.15
CA THR A 94 25.31 -26.06 2.73
C THR A 94 26.40 -26.71 1.88
N ILE A 95 27.65 -26.27 2.01
CA ILE A 95 28.78 -26.84 1.27
C ILE A 95 28.92 -28.35 1.51
N LYS A 96 28.72 -28.80 2.76
CA LYS A 96 28.90 -30.21 3.14
C LYS A 96 27.77 -31.11 2.69
N ASN A 97 26.54 -30.62 2.70
CA ASN A 97 25.34 -31.46 2.58
C ASN A 97 24.64 -31.34 1.23
N GLU A 98 24.93 -30.29 0.45
CA GLU A 98 24.28 -30.07 -0.84
C GLU A 98 24.88 -30.96 -1.93
N ASN A 99 24.03 -31.84 -2.47
CA ASN A 99 24.38 -32.76 -3.55
C ASN A 99 23.46 -32.51 -4.75
N ASN A 100 24.01 -32.70 -5.94
CA ASN A 100 23.23 -32.66 -7.17
C ASN A 100 22.32 -33.90 -7.28
N ALA A 101 21.51 -33.95 -8.35
CA ALA A 101 20.60 -35.08 -8.60
C ALA A 101 21.32 -36.45 -8.64
N ASP A 102 22.60 -36.45 -9.02
CA ASP A 102 23.46 -37.63 -9.09
C ASP A 102 24.19 -37.95 -7.77
N LYS A 103 23.79 -37.32 -6.66
CA LYS A 103 24.41 -37.44 -5.32
C LYS A 103 25.88 -37.04 -5.26
N SER A 104 26.35 -36.24 -6.23
CA SER A 104 27.69 -35.66 -6.21
C SER A 104 27.67 -34.31 -5.49
N GLU A 105 28.75 -34.00 -4.77
CA GLU A 105 28.92 -32.73 -4.07
C GLU A 105 28.75 -31.54 -5.03
N VAL A 106 27.85 -30.61 -4.71
CA VAL A 106 27.66 -29.38 -5.51
C VAL A 106 28.84 -28.44 -5.31
N TYR A 107 29.39 -28.40 -4.09
CA TYR A 107 30.44 -27.48 -3.69
C TYR A 107 31.70 -28.23 -3.28
N ARG A 108 32.74 -28.17 -4.11
CA ARG A 108 34.05 -28.75 -3.80
C ARG A 108 35.04 -27.66 -3.42
N ARG A 109 35.72 -27.83 -2.29
CA ARG A 109 36.81 -26.94 -1.88
C ARG A 109 38.11 -27.30 -2.61
N PRO A 110 38.67 -26.42 -3.46
CA PRO A 110 39.94 -26.68 -4.12
C PRO A 110 41.11 -26.63 -3.12
N PRO A 111 42.23 -27.32 -3.43
CA PRO A 111 43.46 -27.22 -2.65
C PRO A 111 43.99 -25.78 -2.65
N ASP A 112 44.70 -25.41 -1.60
CA ASP A 112 45.31 -24.08 -1.49
C ASP A 112 46.39 -23.90 -2.56
N GLY A 113 46.37 -22.75 -3.24
CA GLY A 113 47.30 -22.41 -4.31
C GLY A 113 46.90 -21.16 -5.09
N PRO A 114 47.73 -20.70 -6.04
CA PRO A 114 47.52 -19.45 -6.76
C PRO A 114 46.17 -19.37 -7.49
N ALA A 115 45.70 -20.50 -8.05
CA ALA A 115 44.41 -20.58 -8.72
C ALA A 115 43.23 -20.35 -7.75
N LYS A 116 43.27 -20.96 -6.56
CA LYS A 116 42.25 -20.75 -5.52
C LYS A 116 42.23 -19.28 -5.08
N GLN A 117 43.39 -18.67 -4.90
CA GLN A 117 43.49 -17.27 -4.50
C GLN A 117 42.94 -16.30 -5.55
N ALA A 118 43.20 -16.55 -6.84
CA ALA A 118 42.64 -15.74 -7.92
C ALA A 118 41.11 -15.84 -7.98
N VAL A 119 40.56 -17.06 -7.83
CA VAL A 119 39.11 -17.29 -7.79
C VAL A 119 38.49 -16.68 -6.52
N HIS A 120 39.19 -16.75 -5.38
CA HIS A 120 38.75 -16.13 -4.12
C HIS A 120 38.50 -14.63 -4.28
N THR A 121 39.47 -13.90 -4.83
CA THR A 121 39.32 -12.46 -5.09
C THR A 121 38.16 -12.14 -6.04
N ALA A 122 37.95 -12.98 -7.06
CA ALA A 122 36.84 -12.79 -8.00
C ALA A 122 35.47 -13.03 -7.34
N LEU A 123 35.35 -14.09 -6.54
CA LEU A 123 34.13 -14.42 -5.82
C LEU A 123 33.85 -13.45 -4.67
N GLU A 124 34.88 -12.89 -4.04
CA GLU A 124 34.73 -11.82 -3.06
C GLU A 124 34.10 -10.56 -3.69
N ARG A 125 34.58 -10.16 -4.87
CA ARG A 125 33.99 -9.05 -5.63
C ARG A 125 32.55 -9.34 -6.03
N LEU A 126 32.26 -10.55 -6.50
CA LEU A 126 30.90 -10.97 -6.84
C LEU A 126 29.98 -10.94 -5.62
N TYR A 127 30.43 -11.45 -4.47
CA TYR A 127 29.70 -11.40 -3.21
C TYR A 127 29.39 -9.97 -2.81
N ASN A 128 30.39 -9.08 -2.79
CA ASN A 128 30.22 -7.68 -2.41
C ASN A 128 29.27 -6.93 -3.36
N SER A 129 29.39 -7.16 -4.67
CA SER A 129 28.45 -6.57 -5.65
C SER A 129 27.03 -7.08 -5.46
N THR A 130 26.86 -8.37 -5.19
CA THR A 130 25.54 -8.97 -4.95
C THR A 130 24.93 -8.48 -3.65
N LYS A 131 25.76 -8.31 -2.60
CA LYS A 131 25.35 -7.71 -1.32
C LYS A 131 24.85 -6.29 -1.50
N ALA A 132 25.56 -5.45 -2.25
CA ALA A 132 25.13 -4.08 -2.52
C ALA A 132 23.78 -4.02 -3.28
N ILE A 133 23.58 -4.90 -4.27
CA ILE A 133 22.31 -5.01 -5.00
C ILE A 133 21.19 -5.47 -4.06
N ALA A 134 21.45 -6.47 -3.22
CA ALA A 134 20.49 -6.98 -2.24
C ALA A 134 20.07 -5.90 -1.23
N GLU A 135 21.02 -5.13 -0.70
CA GLU A 135 20.78 -4.00 0.20
C GLU A 135 19.97 -2.88 -0.48
N GLN A 136 20.29 -2.56 -1.74
CA GLN A 136 19.54 -1.58 -2.52
C GLN A 136 18.09 -2.03 -2.76
N ALA A 137 17.89 -3.29 -3.13
CA ALA A 137 16.56 -3.85 -3.37
C ALA A 137 15.71 -3.86 -2.08
N ASP A 138 16.29 -4.29 -0.96
CA ASP A 138 15.63 -4.23 0.36
C ASP A 138 15.25 -2.78 0.73
N GLY A 139 16.15 -1.82 0.50
CA GLY A 139 15.87 -0.40 0.71
C GLY A 139 14.69 0.11 -0.13
N GLN A 140 14.66 -0.22 -1.42
CA GLN A 140 13.57 0.15 -2.32
C GLN A 140 12.23 -0.49 -1.93
N GLN A 141 12.25 -1.75 -1.50
CA GLN A 141 11.04 -2.45 -1.04
C GLN A 141 10.49 -1.85 0.25
N LYS A 142 11.36 -1.49 1.21
CA LYS A 142 10.94 -0.75 2.42
C LYS A 142 10.34 0.60 2.08
N GLU A 143 10.90 1.30 1.10
CA GLU A 143 10.35 2.57 0.62
C GLU A 143 8.95 2.37 -0.01
N LEU A 144 8.78 1.36 -0.86
CA LEU A 144 7.49 1.03 -1.46
C LEU A 144 6.44 0.66 -0.41
N GLN A 145 6.80 -0.13 0.60
CA GLN A 145 5.91 -0.46 1.71
C GLN A 145 5.52 0.80 2.50
N ALA A 146 6.48 1.69 2.78
CA ALA A 146 6.22 2.94 3.46
C ALA A 146 5.36 3.91 2.62
N LEU A 147 5.47 3.87 1.29
CA LEU A 147 4.62 4.63 0.36
C LEU A 147 3.20 4.07 0.36
N LYS A 148 3.03 2.75 0.32
CA LYS A 148 1.73 2.08 0.44
C LYS A 148 1.03 2.49 1.73
N GLU A 149 1.68 2.36 2.88
CA GLU A 149 1.10 2.74 4.18
C GLU A 149 0.72 4.22 4.24
N ARG A 150 1.54 5.10 3.66
CA ARG A 150 1.23 6.53 3.55
C ARG A 150 0.02 6.78 2.65
N ALA A 151 -0.09 6.09 1.52
CA ALA A 151 -1.22 6.18 0.62
C ALA A 151 -2.52 5.71 1.31
N GLU A 152 -2.50 4.59 2.01
CA GLU A 152 -3.65 4.09 2.77
C GLU A 152 -4.10 5.08 3.85
N LYS A 153 -3.16 5.61 4.64
CA LYS A 153 -3.46 6.64 5.66
C LYS A 153 -4.06 7.90 5.04
N PHE A 154 -3.51 8.34 3.91
CA PHE A 154 -4.00 9.50 3.19
C PHE A 154 -5.42 9.30 2.68
N LEU A 155 -5.70 8.14 2.05
CA LEU A 155 -7.04 7.80 1.56
C LEU A 155 -8.05 7.70 2.71
N LYS A 156 -7.69 7.06 3.84
CA LYS A 156 -8.54 7.02 5.04
C LYS A 156 -8.86 8.41 5.58
N ALA A 157 -7.85 9.29 5.66
CA ALA A 157 -8.07 10.67 6.08
C ALA A 157 -8.97 11.44 5.11
N ALA A 158 -8.79 11.24 3.80
CA ALA A 158 -9.61 11.87 2.78
C ALA A 158 -11.07 11.38 2.81
N VAL A 159 -11.30 10.08 3.08
CA VAL A 159 -12.65 9.52 3.08
C VAL A 159 -13.37 9.76 4.40
N PHE A 160 -12.70 9.50 5.53
CA PHE A 160 -13.30 9.44 6.86
C PHE A 160 -12.85 10.56 7.80
N GLY A 161 -11.96 11.45 7.36
CA GLY A 161 -11.48 12.57 8.17
C GLY A 161 -10.36 12.22 9.15
N HIS A 162 -9.89 10.96 9.18
CA HIS A 162 -8.79 10.53 10.04
C HIS A 162 -7.96 9.40 9.41
N GLU A 163 -6.63 9.42 9.57
CA GLU A 163 -5.70 8.49 8.92
C GLU A 163 -5.81 7.03 9.40
N MET A 164 -6.31 6.83 10.62
CA MET A 164 -6.52 5.50 11.23
C MET A 164 -7.97 5.02 11.15
N ALA A 165 -8.88 5.78 10.52
CA ALA A 165 -10.28 5.40 10.45
C ALA A 165 -10.49 4.21 9.50
N THR A 166 -11.24 3.21 9.95
CA THR A 166 -11.72 2.09 9.12
C THR A 166 -13.11 2.34 8.57
N GLU A 167 -13.86 3.25 9.20
CA GLU A 167 -15.18 3.70 8.80
C GLU A 167 -15.38 5.16 9.22
N ALA A 168 -16.43 5.80 8.71
CA ALA A 168 -16.79 7.14 9.15
C ALA A 168 -17.34 7.11 10.58
N ASP A 169 -16.93 8.07 11.40
CA ASP A 169 -17.48 8.31 12.74
C ASP A 169 -18.23 9.65 12.77
N GLN A 170 -19.19 9.83 13.69
CA GLN A 170 -19.92 11.08 13.87
C GLN A 170 -18.97 12.26 14.13
N ALA A 171 -17.82 12.05 14.78
CA ALA A 171 -16.82 13.10 14.99
C ALA A 171 -16.22 13.64 13.67
N ALA A 172 -16.35 12.91 12.57
CA ALA A 172 -15.96 13.35 11.23
C ALA A 172 -17.06 14.16 10.51
N PHE A 173 -18.18 14.47 11.17
CA PHE A 173 -19.27 15.27 10.60
C PHE A 173 -19.50 16.56 11.36
N ASP A 174 -19.98 17.59 10.68
CA ASP A 174 -20.36 18.87 11.27
C ASP A 174 -21.82 19.20 10.95
N ASN A 175 -22.33 20.32 11.46
CA ASN A 175 -23.61 20.85 11.04
C ASN A 175 -23.56 21.30 9.56
N ARG A 176 -24.71 21.24 8.88
CA ARG A 176 -24.79 21.50 7.43
C ARG A 176 -24.31 22.90 7.07
N ALA A 177 -24.65 23.89 7.89
CA ALA A 177 -24.29 25.29 7.65
C ALA A 177 -22.77 25.50 7.61
N ASN A 178 -22.03 24.76 8.43
CA ASN A 178 -20.56 24.80 8.45
C ASN A 178 -19.95 23.91 7.37
N ALA A 179 -20.42 22.67 7.25
CA ALA A 179 -19.81 21.66 6.38
C ALA A 179 -20.10 21.86 4.89
N CYS A 180 -21.28 22.34 4.53
CA CYS A 180 -21.77 22.28 3.15
C CYS A 180 -21.76 23.63 2.41
N ASN A 181 -21.37 24.73 3.08
CA ASN A 181 -21.44 26.08 2.49
C ASN A 181 -20.09 26.66 2.05
N GLY A 182 -19.01 25.85 1.96
CA GLY A 182 -17.71 26.28 1.42
C GLY A 182 -17.00 27.42 2.17
N GLY A 183 -17.60 27.96 3.23
CA GLY A 183 -17.19 29.18 3.94
C GLY A 183 -16.07 29.01 4.96
N GLY A 184 -15.35 27.88 4.96
CA GLY A 184 -14.16 27.67 5.80
C GLY A 184 -14.40 27.43 7.30
N ASN A 185 -15.64 27.41 7.77
CA ASN A 185 -15.99 27.19 9.18
C ASN A 185 -16.11 25.70 9.56
N ALA A 186 -16.00 24.80 8.58
CA ALA A 186 -16.01 23.36 8.82
C ALA A 186 -14.75 22.95 9.60
N LYS A 187 -14.93 22.18 10.69
CA LYS A 187 -13.79 21.56 11.37
C LYS A 187 -12.97 20.71 10.40
N ALA A 188 -11.66 20.64 10.62
CA ALA A 188 -10.75 19.92 9.72
C ALA A 188 -11.18 18.46 9.47
N ALA A 189 -11.60 17.77 10.54
CA ALA A 189 -12.07 16.38 10.46
C ALA A 189 -13.32 16.19 9.60
N SER A 190 -14.12 17.23 9.34
CA SER A 190 -15.31 17.14 8.46
C SER A 190 -15.05 17.55 7.03
N GLN A 191 -13.80 17.85 6.65
CA GLN A 191 -13.44 18.14 5.26
C GLN A 191 -13.05 16.84 4.55
N ASN A 192 -14.00 15.91 4.48
CA ASN A 192 -13.80 14.55 3.97
C ASN A 192 -14.94 14.14 3.01
N LEU A 193 -14.73 13.03 2.30
CA LEU A 193 -15.67 12.51 1.31
C LEU A 193 -17.01 12.07 1.93
N ALA A 194 -17.00 11.49 3.14
CA ALA A 194 -18.22 11.06 3.82
C ALA A 194 -19.16 12.24 4.12
N GLN A 195 -18.60 13.37 4.58
CA GLN A 195 -19.32 14.62 4.78
C GLN A 195 -19.77 15.23 3.43
N ALA A 196 -18.95 15.14 2.38
CA ALA A 196 -19.32 15.63 1.04
C ALA A 196 -20.53 14.86 0.47
N LEU A 197 -20.53 13.53 0.59
CA LEU A 197 -21.68 12.69 0.24
C LEU A 197 -22.94 13.10 1.00
N ALA A 198 -22.82 13.34 2.32
CA ALA A 198 -23.94 13.84 3.12
C ALA A 198 -24.41 15.24 2.68
N CYS A 199 -23.50 16.15 2.32
CA CYS A 199 -23.85 17.50 1.86
C CYS A 199 -24.61 17.49 0.53
N VAL A 200 -24.12 16.71 -0.44
CA VAL A 200 -24.67 16.64 -1.79
C VAL A 200 -26.00 15.89 -1.79
N CYS A 201 -26.11 14.78 -1.06
CA CYS A 201 -27.27 13.91 -1.15
C CYS A 201 -28.24 14.02 0.03
N GLY A 202 -27.77 14.50 1.17
CA GLY A 202 -28.62 14.71 2.34
C GLY A 202 -29.44 15.98 2.23
N MET A 203 -30.73 15.90 2.52
CA MET A 203 -31.67 17.02 2.45
C MET A 203 -32.75 16.93 3.53
N ALA A 204 -33.58 17.97 3.67
CA ALA A 204 -34.58 18.07 4.74
C ALA A 204 -35.77 17.10 4.56
N SER A 205 -36.25 16.92 3.32
CA SER A 205 -37.26 15.92 2.99
C SER A 205 -37.31 15.71 1.47
N THR A 206 -37.08 14.48 1.01
CA THR A 206 -37.47 14.06 -0.34
C THR A 206 -38.08 12.68 -0.28
N THR A 207 -39.29 12.56 -0.80
CA THR A 207 -39.79 11.29 -1.33
C THR A 207 -38.98 11.02 -2.62
N ASN A 208 -38.32 9.86 -2.72
CA ASN A 208 -37.51 9.38 -3.85
C ASN A 208 -36.04 9.82 -4.01
N GLY A 209 -35.45 10.58 -3.06
CA GLY A 209 -34.02 10.91 -3.01
C GLY A 209 -33.48 11.80 -4.16
N ILE A 210 -32.55 12.72 -3.85
CA ILE A 210 -31.96 13.63 -4.87
C ILE A 210 -30.80 13.01 -5.64
N CYS A 211 -30.10 12.05 -5.03
CA CYS A 211 -28.94 11.39 -5.62
C CYS A 211 -29.25 10.01 -6.18
N VAL A 212 -30.10 9.22 -5.50
CA VAL A 212 -30.38 7.83 -5.86
C VAL A 212 -31.80 7.44 -5.48
N THR A 213 -32.41 6.55 -6.28
CA THR A 213 -33.79 6.08 -6.07
C THR A 213 -33.97 5.43 -4.69
N SER A 214 -35.12 5.69 -4.06
CA SER A 214 -35.53 5.04 -2.81
C SER A 214 -34.51 5.26 -1.68
N GLU A 215 -34.00 6.48 -1.63
CA GLU A 215 -33.19 7.04 -0.56
C GLU A 215 -34.06 8.10 0.12
N ASP A 216 -34.87 7.66 1.09
CA ASP A 216 -35.88 8.49 1.76
C ASP A 216 -35.43 8.88 3.19
N THR A 217 -34.18 8.56 3.55
CA THR A 217 -33.71 8.56 4.95
C THR A 217 -32.50 9.47 5.21
N ALA A 218 -31.92 10.10 4.18
CA ALA A 218 -30.82 11.04 4.31
C ALA A 218 -31.28 12.42 4.75
N ALA A 219 -31.87 12.47 5.94
CA ALA A 219 -32.36 13.70 6.57
C ALA A 219 -31.20 14.57 7.09
N TYR A 220 -30.59 15.37 6.21
CA TYR A 220 -29.55 16.34 6.55
C TYR A 220 -29.87 17.70 5.94
N GLY A 221 -30.99 18.30 6.36
CA GLY A 221 -31.48 19.60 5.91
C GLY A 221 -30.72 20.81 6.48
N SER A 222 -31.22 22.02 6.22
CA SER A 222 -30.58 23.29 6.62
C SER A 222 -30.22 23.41 8.11
N GLY A 223 -30.98 22.77 9.01
CA GLY A 223 -30.71 22.69 10.44
C GLY A 223 -29.99 21.41 10.91
N GLY A 224 -29.51 20.57 9.97
CA GLY A 224 -28.91 19.28 10.27
C GLY A 224 -27.59 19.42 11.05
N ASN A 225 -27.46 18.66 12.14
CA ASN A 225 -26.24 18.57 12.94
C ASN A 225 -25.33 17.40 12.48
N ALA A 226 -24.21 17.20 13.16
CA ALA A 226 -23.26 16.12 12.84
C ALA A 226 -23.90 14.72 12.84
N ALA A 227 -24.80 14.43 13.78
CA ALA A 227 -25.50 13.14 13.85
C ALA A 227 -26.41 12.91 12.64
N ALA A 228 -27.12 13.95 12.22
CA ALA A 228 -27.94 13.94 11.00
C ALA A 228 -27.07 13.73 9.74
N GLY A 229 -25.91 14.40 9.65
CA GLY A 229 -24.96 14.22 8.56
C GLY A 229 -24.41 12.79 8.50
N PHE A 230 -24.06 12.21 9.65
CA PHE A 230 -23.58 10.83 9.74
C PHE A 230 -24.64 9.81 9.34
N ALA A 231 -25.88 9.97 9.84
CA ALA A 231 -27.00 9.11 9.49
C ALA A 231 -27.32 9.18 7.99
N ALA A 232 -27.30 10.38 7.41
CA ALA A 232 -27.47 10.59 5.99
C ALA A 232 -26.38 9.88 5.19
N TYR A 233 -25.11 10.09 5.53
CA TYR A 233 -23.99 9.40 4.89
C TYR A 233 -24.20 7.86 4.89
N LYS A 234 -24.55 7.26 6.03
CA LYS A 234 -24.79 5.82 6.13
C LYS A 234 -25.89 5.33 5.19
N ALA A 235 -26.97 6.10 5.04
CA ALA A 235 -28.05 5.78 4.11
C ALA A 235 -27.59 5.86 2.64
N ILE A 236 -26.83 6.92 2.31
CA ILE A 236 -26.33 7.22 0.96
C ILE A 236 -25.30 6.19 0.51
N VAL A 237 -24.29 5.91 1.35
CA VAL A 237 -23.16 5.03 0.99
C VAL A 237 -23.57 3.58 0.82
N LYS A 238 -24.62 3.13 1.53
CA LYS A 238 -25.22 1.79 1.35
C LYS A 238 -25.72 1.56 -0.08
N LYS A 239 -25.99 2.63 -0.82
CA LYS A 239 -26.45 2.58 -2.21
C LYS A 239 -25.32 2.72 -3.22
N CYS A 240 -24.09 3.06 -2.79
CA CYS A 240 -22.89 3.08 -3.64
C CYS A 240 -22.48 1.65 -3.98
N LYS A 241 -23.21 0.99 -4.88
CA LYS A 241 -22.87 -0.37 -5.34
C LYS A 241 -21.64 -0.32 -6.24
N PRO A 242 -20.68 -1.25 -6.11
CA PRO A 242 -19.56 -1.36 -7.04
C PRO A 242 -20.10 -1.57 -8.45
N ALA A 243 -19.73 -0.68 -9.37
CA ALA A 243 -20.04 -0.83 -10.78
C ALA A 243 -19.15 -1.93 -11.36
N GLY A 244 -19.54 -3.20 -11.18
CA GLY A 244 -18.74 -4.34 -11.65
C GLY A 244 -17.48 -4.58 -10.81
N GLU A 245 -16.56 -5.38 -11.37
CA GLU A 245 -15.34 -5.85 -10.70
C GLU A 245 -14.60 -4.75 -9.93
N GLN A 246 -14.13 -5.12 -8.73
CA GLN A 246 -13.39 -4.28 -7.80
C GLN A 246 -12.22 -3.61 -8.53
N LYS A 247 -12.33 -2.31 -8.82
CA LYS A 247 -11.26 -1.56 -9.50
C LYS A 247 -10.10 -1.37 -8.54
N SER A 248 -8.93 -1.93 -8.88
CA SER A 248 -7.68 -1.63 -8.16
C SER A 248 -7.31 -0.16 -8.35
N VAL A 249 -6.67 0.44 -7.34
CA VAL A 249 -6.19 1.81 -7.39
C VAL A 249 -4.87 1.83 -8.16
N THR A 250 -4.89 2.29 -9.42
CA THR A 250 -3.67 2.53 -10.20
C THR A 250 -3.32 4.02 -10.21
N PRO A 251 -2.01 4.39 -10.16
CA PRO A 251 -1.55 5.77 -10.27
C PRO A 251 -2.01 6.52 -11.53
#